data_AF-A0A075H8X0-F1
#
_entry.id   AF-A0A075H8X0-F1
#
_cell.length_a   1.000
_cell.length_b   1.000
_cell.length_c   1.000
_cell.angle_alpha   90.00
_cell.angle_beta   90.00
_cell.angle_gamma   90.00
#
_symmetry.space_group_name_H-M   'P 1'
#
loop_
_entity.id
_entity.type
_entity.pdbx_description
1 polymer ?
#
loop_
_entity_poly.entity_id
_entity_poly.type
_entity_poly.pdbx_seq_one_letter_code
_entity_poly.pdbx_strand_id
1 'polypeptide(L)'
;MNVKDLKKIFLHIEDLKTVKRKGWVIRSKIKEVESVADHSYAATSIAMIISDLAGTNTEKVMKMMLIHDLPEGIIGDLVPGENANKDSDEEEAIRNILGNLPGKIRTEYSEIWNEFKINETKESQLVHEIDKLELIIQLSLYRDYMSKEAFNEFLQSSKKIIKFDFNRELLNEVLKEIE
;
A
#
# COMPACT_ATOMS: atom_id res chain seq x y z
N MET A 1 2.93 -27.52 -12.41
CA MET A 1 3.45 -26.49 -11.47
C MET A 1 4.95 -26.39 -11.68
N ASN A 2 5.46 -25.24 -12.10
CA ASN A 2 6.88 -25.04 -12.39
C ASN A 2 7.53 -24.28 -11.22
N VAL A 3 8.41 -24.95 -10.47
CA VAL A 3 9.11 -24.36 -9.32
C VAL A 3 9.99 -23.17 -9.73
N LYS A 4 10.46 -23.14 -10.99
CA LYS A 4 11.23 -21.99 -11.50
C LYS A 4 10.41 -20.71 -11.56
N ASP A 5 9.11 -20.81 -11.86
CA ASP A 5 8.22 -19.65 -11.92
C ASP A 5 7.84 -19.18 -10.52
N LEU A 6 7.63 -20.12 -9.58
CA LEU A 6 7.45 -19.78 -8.16
C LEU A 6 8.67 -19.05 -7.58
N LYS A 7 9.90 -19.47 -7.94
CA LYS A 7 11.11 -18.75 -7.54
C LYS A 7 11.09 -17.29 -8.01
N LYS A 8 10.62 -17.00 -9.23
CA LYS A 8 10.59 -15.62 -9.75
C LYS A 8 9.70 -14.72 -8.90
N ILE A 9 8.48 -15.17 -8.58
CA ILE A 9 7.58 -14.37 -7.76
C ILE A 9 8.10 -14.21 -6.33
N PHE A 10 8.73 -15.25 -5.75
CA PHE A 10 9.32 -15.12 -4.41
C PHE A 10 10.49 -14.13 -4.39
N LEU A 11 11.34 -14.14 -5.42
CA LEU A 11 12.40 -13.13 -5.54
C LEU A 11 11.84 -11.73 -5.73
N HIS A 12 10.80 -11.58 -6.56
CA HIS A 12 10.13 -10.30 -6.75
C HIS A 12 9.54 -9.74 -5.44
N ILE A 13 8.93 -10.59 -4.61
CA ILE A 13 8.45 -10.19 -3.27
C ILE A 13 9.62 -9.73 -2.39
N GLU A 14 10.76 -10.43 -2.44
CA GLU A 14 11.95 -10.03 -1.69
C GLU A 14 12.55 -8.70 -2.19
N ASP A 15 12.46 -8.42 -3.49
CA ASP A 15 12.96 -7.17 -4.09
C ASP A 15 12.25 -5.93 -3.53
N LEU A 16 10.99 -6.05 -3.07
CA LEU A 16 10.26 -4.95 -2.40
C LEU A 16 10.95 -4.42 -1.15
N LYS A 17 11.81 -5.23 -0.48
CA LYS A 17 12.63 -4.77 0.66
C LYS A 17 13.66 -3.72 0.26
N THR A 18 13.99 -3.65 -1.04
CA THR A 18 14.96 -2.71 -1.59
C THR A 18 14.32 -1.47 -2.19
N VAL A 19 13.01 -1.52 -2.50
CA VAL A 19 12.26 -0.38 -3.02
C VAL A 19 11.92 0.54 -1.85
N LYS A 20 12.56 1.71 -1.78
CA LYS A 20 12.29 2.72 -0.75
C LYS A 20 11.03 3.52 -1.07
N ARG A 21 10.23 3.82 -0.04
CA ARG A 21 9.05 4.66 -0.17
C ARG A 21 9.48 6.09 -0.53
N LYS A 22 9.33 6.43 -1.81
CA LYS A 22 9.93 7.58 -2.48
C LYS A 22 9.41 8.89 -1.95
N GLY A 23 8.14 8.93 -1.51
CA GLY A 23 7.57 10.07 -0.81
C GLY A 23 8.47 10.52 0.35
N TRP A 24 8.93 9.59 1.19
CA TRP A 24 9.82 9.90 2.31
C TRP A 24 11.22 10.27 1.86
N VAL A 25 11.76 9.60 0.84
CA VAL A 25 13.09 9.90 0.28
C VAL A 25 13.20 11.36 -0.14
N ILE A 26 12.17 11.90 -0.78
CA ILE A 26 12.21 13.26 -1.35
C ILE A 26 11.69 14.36 -0.41
N ARG A 27 10.94 14.00 0.65
CA ARG A 27 10.29 14.98 1.56
C ARG A 27 10.83 14.98 2.99
N SER A 28 11.60 13.97 3.39
CA SER A 28 12.17 13.88 4.73
C SER A 28 13.71 13.96 4.70
N LYS A 29 14.31 14.23 5.85
CA LYS A 29 15.77 14.18 6.07
C LYS A 29 16.23 12.83 6.66
N ILE A 30 15.37 11.82 6.63
CA ILE A 30 15.65 10.50 7.18
C ILE A 30 16.58 9.78 6.22
N LYS A 31 17.67 9.22 6.76
CA LYS A 31 18.65 8.49 5.96
C LYS A 31 18.12 7.13 5.51
N GLU A 32 17.51 6.40 6.43
CA GLU A 32 16.94 5.07 6.19
C GLU A 32 15.43 5.15 6.31
N VAL A 33 14.77 5.43 5.19
CA VAL A 33 13.31 5.38 5.12
C VAL A 33 12.83 3.94 4.96
N GLU A 34 11.57 3.72 5.28
CA GLU A 34 10.89 2.45 5.07
C GLU A 34 10.92 2.02 3.59
N SER A 35 10.92 0.71 3.39
CA SER A 35 10.70 0.08 2.10
C SER A 35 9.22 -0.18 1.84
N VAL A 36 8.87 -0.50 0.60
CA VAL A 36 7.52 -0.95 0.23
C VAL A 36 7.13 -2.21 1.00
N ALA A 37 8.09 -3.10 1.30
CA ALA A 37 7.85 -4.27 2.13
C ALA A 37 7.54 -3.93 3.60
N ASP A 38 8.14 -2.86 4.15
CA ASP A 38 7.87 -2.41 5.53
C ASP A 38 6.44 -1.86 5.62
N HIS A 39 6.08 -0.97 4.69
CA HIS A 39 4.72 -0.45 4.52
C HIS A 39 3.71 -1.61 4.37
N SER A 40 3.96 -2.56 3.46
CA SER A 40 3.07 -3.69 3.20
C SER A 40 2.83 -4.54 4.45
N TYR A 41 3.86 -4.77 5.26
CA TYR A 41 3.73 -5.50 6.52
C TYR A 41 2.90 -4.75 7.55
N ALA A 42 3.22 -3.47 7.79
CA ALA A 42 2.51 -2.63 8.75
C ALA A 42 1.04 -2.44 8.33
N ALA A 43 0.80 -2.06 7.08
CA ALA A 43 -0.53 -1.85 6.51
C ALA A 43 -1.38 -3.11 6.57
N THR A 44 -0.82 -4.29 6.23
CA THR A 44 -1.56 -5.57 6.31
C THR A 44 -1.90 -5.94 7.76
N SER A 45 -1.00 -5.68 8.70
CA SER A 45 -1.23 -5.95 10.13
C SER A 45 -2.33 -5.07 10.71
N ILE A 46 -2.32 -3.78 10.35
CA ILE A 46 -3.40 -2.84 10.67
C ILE A 46 -4.71 -3.28 10.00
N ALA A 47 -4.64 -3.67 8.73
CA ALA A 47 -5.80 -4.10 7.96
C ALA A 47 -6.49 -5.32 8.55
N MET A 48 -5.73 -6.29 9.05
CA MET A 48 -6.26 -7.47 9.73
C MET A 48 -7.16 -7.09 10.91
N ILE A 49 -6.70 -6.16 11.76
CA ILE A 49 -7.47 -5.72 12.94
C ILE A 49 -8.70 -4.91 12.52
N ILE A 50 -8.52 -3.96 11.60
CA ILE A 50 -9.60 -3.05 11.18
C ILE A 50 -10.69 -3.81 10.43
N SER A 51 -10.34 -4.77 9.58
CA SER A 51 -11.33 -5.58 8.85
C SER A 51 -12.17 -6.48 9.77
N ASP A 52 -11.56 -7.07 10.80
CA ASP A 52 -12.29 -7.80 11.84
C ASP A 52 -13.29 -6.89 12.58
N LEU A 53 -12.86 -5.69 12.97
CA LEU A 53 -13.72 -4.70 13.64
C LEU A 53 -14.85 -4.19 12.72
N ALA A 54 -14.57 -4.04 11.42
CA ALA A 54 -15.53 -3.60 10.41
C ALA A 54 -16.49 -4.72 9.94
N GLY A 55 -16.23 -5.97 10.31
CA GLY A 55 -17.00 -7.13 9.86
C GLY A 55 -16.91 -7.38 8.36
N THR A 56 -15.77 -7.06 7.73
CA THR A 56 -15.51 -7.35 6.31
C THR A 56 -14.80 -8.69 6.15
N ASN A 57 -14.56 -9.13 4.92
CA ASN A 57 -13.76 -10.33 4.68
C ASN A 57 -12.26 -10.06 4.91
N THR A 58 -11.79 -10.31 6.15
CA THR A 58 -10.40 -10.11 6.58
C THR A 58 -9.38 -10.83 5.71
N GLU A 59 -9.64 -12.09 5.32
CA GLU A 59 -8.73 -12.85 4.44
C GLU A 59 -8.56 -12.14 3.08
N LYS A 60 -9.67 -11.67 2.48
CA LYS A 60 -9.62 -10.94 1.21
C LYS A 60 -8.88 -9.61 1.37
N VAL A 61 -9.18 -8.85 2.43
CA VAL A 61 -8.53 -7.56 2.71
C VAL A 61 -7.02 -7.74 2.87
N MET A 62 -6.57 -8.76 3.61
CA MET A 62 -5.14 -9.04 3.78
C MET A 62 -4.48 -9.46 2.47
N LYS A 63 -5.12 -10.32 1.67
CA LYS A 63 -4.60 -10.68 0.33
C LYS A 63 -4.48 -9.46 -0.57
N MET A 64 -5.49 -8.60 -0.56
CA MET A 64 -5.49 -7.38 -1.37
C MET A 64 -4.36 -6.42 -0.93
N MET A 65 -4.18 -6.23 0.37
CA MET A 65 -3.08 -5.41 0.91
C MET A 65 -1.69 -5.98 0.56
N LEU A 66 -1.51 -7.29 0.54
CA LEU A 66 -0.24 -7.90 0.11
C LEU A 66 0.00 -7.83 -1.41
N ILE A 67 -1.04 -7.62 -2.20
CA ILE A 67 -0.97 -7.58 -3.67
C ILE A 67 -0.81 -6.15 -4.20
N HIS A 68 -1.39 -5.16 -3.52
CA HIS A 68 -1.60 -3.81 -4.09
C HIS A 68 -0.31 -3.10 -4.53
N ASP A 69 0.80 -3.27 -3.81
CA ASP A 69 2.09 -2.64 -4.15
C ASP A 69 3.09 -3.62 -4.80
N LEU A 70 2.67 -4.85 -5.15
CA LEU A 70 3.54 -5.77 -5.92
C LEU A 70 4.10 -5.13 -7.20
N PRO A 71 3.36 -4.31 -7.98
CA PRO A 71 3.91 -3.67 -9.17
C PRO A 71 5.14 -2.78 -8.91
N GLU A 72 5.26 -2.21 -7.71
CA GLU A 72 6.33 -1.28 -7.35
C GLU A 72 7.72 -1.94 -7.36
N GLY A 73 7.80 -3.28 -7.24
CA GLY A 73 9.04 -4.02 -7.43
C GLY A 73 9.62 -3.93 -8.85
N ILE A 74 8.79 -3.59 -9.84
CA ILE A 74 9.21 -3.39 -11.25
C ILE A 74 9.27 -1.90 -11.58
N ILE A 75 8.23 -1.14 -11.24
CA ILE A 75 8.09 0.25 -11.70
C ILE A 75 8.64 1.28 -10.69
N GLY A 76 8.98 0.84 -9.47
CA GLY A 76 9.33 1.68 -8.33
C GLY A 76 8.11 2.27 -7.61
N ASP A 77 8.30 2.79 -6.39
CA ASP A 77 7.28 3.61 -5.72
C ASP A 77 7.23 4.99 -6.39
N LEU A 78 6.22 5.23 -7.20
CA LEU A 78 6.06 6.45 -8.00
C LEU A 78 5.17 7.46 -7.26
N VAL A 79 5.69 8.67 -7.08
CA VAL A 79 4.93 9.76 -6.46
C VAL A 79 3.93 10.39 -7.44
N PRO A 80 2.86 11.05 -6.96
CA PRO A 80 1.84 11.65 -7.83
C PRO A 80 2.43 12.58 -8.89
N GLY A 81 2.06 12.36 -10.15
CA GLY A 81 2.49 13.18 -11.31
C GLY A 81 3.86 12.81 -11.89
N GLU A 82 4.56 11.81 -11.35
CA GLU A 82 5.87 11.41 -11.86
C GLU A 82 5.80 10.66 -13.21
N ASN A 83 4.81 9.79 -13.37
CA ASN A 83 4.62 9.00 -14.59
C ASN A 83 3.16 9.07 -15.04
N ALA A 84 2.91 9.58 -16.24
CA ALA A 84 1.57 9.64 -16.83
C ALA A 84 1.01 8.26 -17.20
N ASN A 85 1.88 7.26 -17.35
CA ASN A 85 1.53 5.89 -17.70
C ASN A 85 1.51 4.94 -16.49
N LYS A 86 1.53 5.48 -15.25
CA LYS A 86 1.60 4.67 -14.01
C LYS A 86 0.59 3.53 -14.01
N ASP A 87 -0.68 3.82 -14.34
CA ASP A 87 -1.73 2.79 -14.33
C ASP A 87 -1.46 1.68 -15.36
N SER A 88 -1.05 2.01 -16.59
CA SER A 88 -0.76 0.99 -17.60
C SER A 88 0.48 0.16 -17.25
N ASP A 89 1.48 0.80 -16.65
CA ASP A 89 2.72 0.14 -16.25
C ASP A 89 2.48 -0.80 -15.06
N GLU A 90 1.60 -0.42 -14.11
CA GLU A 90 1.13 -1.30 -13.03
C GLU A 90 0.39 -2.52 -13.58
N GLU A 91 -0.52 -2.32 -14.54
CA GLU A 91 -1.28 -3.39 -15.18
C GLU A 91 -0.41 -4.36 -15.99
N GLU A 92 0.69 -3.89 -16.56
CA GLU A 92 1.68 -4.75 -17.19
C GLU A 92 2.51 -5.51 -16.15
N ALA A 93 3.01 -4.80 -15.13
CA ALA A 93 3.81 -5.37 -14.06
C ALA A 93 3.07 -6.47 -13.31
N ILE A 94 1.84 -6.21 -12.84
CA ILE A 94 1.06 -7.19 -12.07
C ILE A 94 0.74 -8.44 -12.90
N ARG A 95 0.44 -8.28 -14.20
CA ARG A 95 0.17 -9.38 -15.10
C ARG A 95 1.39 -10.27 -15.30
N ASN A 96 2.57 -9.65 -15.40
CA ASN A 96 3.84 -10.37 -15.49
C ASN A 96 4.16 -11.10 -14.19
N ILE A 97 3.96 -10.46 -13.03
CA ILE A 97 4.18 -11.04 -11.70
C ILE A 97 3.26 -12.25 -11.48
N LEU A 98 1.95 -12.03 -11.57
CA LEU A 98 0.93 -13.06 -11.35
C LEU A 98 0.95 -14.13 -12.45
N GLY A 99 1.47 -13.83 -13.65
CA GLY A 99 1.69 -14.78 -14.73
C GLY A 99 2.53 -15.99 -14.33
N ASN A 100 3.41 -15.84 -13.32
CA ASN A 100 4.25 -16.91 -12.78
C ASN A 100 3.51 -17.85 -11.79
N LEU A 101 2.27 -17.53 -11.41
CA LEU A 101 1.47 -18.34 -10.49
C LEU A 101 0.69 -19.46 -11.22
N PRO A 102 0.36 -20.56 -10.52
CA PRO A 102 -0.55 -21.59 -11.04
C PRO A 102 -1.91 -21.00 -11.41
N GLY A 103 -2.55 -21.55 -12.45
CA GLY A 103 -3.76 -20.97 -13.05
C GLY A 103 -4.86 -20.55 -12.07
N LYS A 104 -5.19 -21.40 -11.09
CA LYS A 104 -6.22 -21.07 -10.07
C LYS A 104 -5.81 -19.88 -9.19
N ILE A 105 -4.58 -19.89 -8.66
CA ILE A 105 -4.06 -18.82 -7.78
C ILE A 105 -3.92 -17.52 -8.58
N ARG A 106 -3.42 -17.61 -9.82
CA ARG A 106 -3.32 -16.47 -10.72
C ARG A 106 -4.68 -15.81 -10.95
N THR A 107 -5.71 -16.59 -11.27
CA THR A 107 -7.06 -16.06 -11.48
C THR A 107 -7.58 -15.36 -10.23
N GLU A 108 -7.50 -16.00 -9.06
CA GLU A 108 -7.94 -15.41 -7.79
C GLU A 108 -7.22 -14.09 -7.49
N TYR A 109 -5.90 -14.04 -7.65
CA TYR A 109 -5.12 -12.84 -7.32
C TYR A 109 -5.32 -11.73 -8.35
N SER A 110 -5.54 -12.07 -9.61
CA SER A 110 -5.93 -11.09 -10.64
C SER A 110 -7.32 -10.51 -10.38
N GLU A 111 -8.27 -11.30 -9.88
CA GLU A 111 -9.59 -10.80 -9.47
C GLU A 111 -9.47 -9.82 -8.29
N ILE A 112 -8.64 -10.15 -7.29
CA ILE A 112 -8.37 -9.27 -6.15
C ILE A 112 -7.71 -7.96 -6.60
N TRP A 113 -6.72 -8.03 -7.50
CA TRP A 113 -6.10 -6.84 -8.09
C TRP A 113 -7.11 -5.95 -8.82
N ASN A 114 -7.97 -6.55 -9.65
CA ASN A 114 -9.01 -5.81 -10.36
C ASN A 114 -10.01 -5.16 -9.39
N GLU A 115 -10.41 -5.89 -8.33
CA GLU A 115 -11.30 -5.36 -7.29
C GLU A 115 -10.67 -4.17 -6.56
N PHE A 116 -9.37 -4.23 -6.28
CA PHE A 116 -8.59 -3.09 -5.78
C PHE A 116 -8.66 -1.91 -6.75
N LYS A 117 -8.25 -2.08 -8.02
CA LYS A 117 -8.20 -0.97 -8.99
C LYS A 117 -9.58 -0.34 -9.26
N ILE A 118 -10.65 -1.11 -9.23
CA ILE A 118 -12.03 -0.61 -9.40
C ILE A 118 -12.51 0.19 -8.18
N ASN A 119 -12.11 -0.21 -6.97
CA ASN A 119 -12.40 0.51 -5.71
C ASN A 119 -13.91 0.72 -5.39
N GLU A 120 -14.74 -0.27 -5.72
CA GLU A 120 -16.21 -0.21 -5.50
C GLU A 120 -16.70 -1.07 -4.34
N THR A 121 -15.93 -2.07 -3.89
CA THR A 121 -16.34 -2.97 -2.81
C THR A 121 -15.96 -2.40 -1.46
N LYS A 122 -16.62 -2.89 -0.40
CA LYS A 122 -16.29 -2.48 0.97
C LYS A 122 -14.84 -2.83 1.30
N GLU A 123 -14.40 -4.02 0.89
CA GLU A 123 -13.03 -4.49 1.10
C GLU A 123 -12.01 -3.63 0.35
N SER A 124 -12.22 -3.29 -0.93
CA SER A 124 -11.26 -2.47 -1.66
C SER A 124 -11.22 -1.01 -1.19
N GLN A 125 -12.37 -0.44 -0.82
CA GLN A 125 -12.41 0.88 -0.20
C GLN A 125 -11.70 0.90 1.15
N LEU A 126 -11.88 -0.15 1.95
CA LEU A 126 -11.20 -0.28 3.24
C LEU A 126 -9.68 -0.37 3.06
N VAL A 127 -9.19 -1.14 2.08
CA VAL A 127 -7.75 -1.22 1.75
C VAL A 127 -7.17 0.15 1.37
N HIS A 128 -7.84 0.93 0.52
CA HIS A 128 -7.37 2.28 0.16
C HIS A 128 -7.28 3.22 1.36
N GLU A 129 -8.24 3.11 2.29
CA GLU A 129 -8.20 3.91 3.51
C GLU A 129 -7.07 3.48 4.45
N ILE A 130 -6.83 2.17 4.59
CA ILE A 130 -5.79 1.65 5.46
C ILE A 130 -4.39 2.00 4.91
N ASP A 131 -4.16 1.91 3.60
CA ASP A 131 -2.91 2.37 2.97
C ASP A 131 -2.60 3.82 3.36
N LYS A 132 -3.61 4.70 3.32
CA LYS A 132 -3.46 6.10 3.73
C LYS A 132 -3.35 6.31 5.23
N LEU A 133 -4.05 5.49 6.02
CA LEU A 133 -3.98 5.56 7.47
C LEU A 133 -2.59 5.17 7.98
N GLU A 134 -2.03 4.07 7.46
CA GLU A 134 -0.66 3.64 7.76
C GLU A 134 0.33 4.74 7.41
N LEU A 135 0.20 5.36 6.23
CA LEU A 135 1.04 6.47 5.82
C LEU A 135 0.99 7.65 6.80
N ILE A 136 -0.17 7.94 7.41
CA ILE A 136 -0.28 9.01 8.43
C ILE A 136 0.32 8.60 9.78
N ILE A 137 0.20 7.33 10.17
CA ILE A 137 0.89 6.81 11.35
C ILE A 137 2.40 6.92 11.13
N GLN A 138 2.91 6.54 9.95
CA GLN A 138 4.33 6.69 9.62
C GLN A 138 4.75 8.17 9.55
N LEU A 139 3.87 9.06 9.07
CA LEU A 139 4.08 10.51 9.07
C LEU A 139 4.28 11.06 10.48
N SER A 140 3.54 10.56 11.48
CA SER A 140 3.67 10.99 12.87
C SER A 140 5.08 10.73 13.41
N LEU A 141 5.61 9.54 13.11
CA LEU A 141 6.94 9.11 13.51
C LEU A 141 8.06 9.91 12.81
N TYR A 142 7.78 10.40 11.61
CA TYR A 142 8.74 11.12 10.77
C TYR A 142 8.65 12.64 10.87
N ARG A 143 7.70 13.19 11.63
CA ARG A 143 7.40 14.62 11.67
C ARG A 143 8.61 15.52 11.89
N ASP A 144 9.45 15.19 12.87
CA ASP A 144 10.60 16.02 13.24
C ASP A 144 11.70 16.07 12.17
N TYR A 145 11.63 15.19 11.17
CA TYR A 145 12.60 15.09 10.09
C TYR A 145 12.15 15.73 8.79
N MET A 146 11.01 16.43 8.77
CA MET A 146 10.49 17.08 7.56
C MET A 146 10.01 18.51 7.81
N SER A 147 9.74 19.24 6.73
CA SER A 147 9.19 20.59 6.84
C SER A 147 7.68 20.55 7.13
N LYS A 148 7.16 21.64 7.69
CA LYS A 148 5.71 21.78 7.96
C LYS A 148 4.88 21.72 6.67
N GLU A 149 5.42 22.24 5.57
CA GLU A 149 4.79 22.19 4.25
C GLU A 149 4.66 20.75 3.77
N ALA A 150 5.77 19.99 3.78
CA ALA A 150 5.77 18.58 3.40
C ALA A 150 4.82 17.75 4.28
N PHE A 151 4.85 17.97 5.60
CA PHE A 151 3.93 17.32 6.54
C PHE A 151 2.46 17.57 6.15
N ASN A 152 2.12 18.82 5.87
CA ASN A 152 0.75 19.19 5.48
C ASN A 152 0.33 18.60 4.14
N GLU A 153 1.25 18.47 3.17
CA GLU A 153 0.97 17.82 1.88
C GLU A 153 0.53 16.36 2.08
N PHE A 154 1.28 15.57 2.86
CA PHE A 154 0.91 14.18 3.19
C PHE A 154 -0.40 14.08 3.97
N LEU A 155 -0.61 14.99 4.92
CA LEU A 155 -1.82 14.98 5.73
C LEU A 155 -3.07 15.26 4.89
N GLN A 156 -3.01 16.25 4.01
CA GLN A 156 -4.15 16.65 3.18
C GLN A 156 -4.46 15.65 2.07
N SER A 157 -3.46 14.94 1.54
CA SER A 157 -3.71 13.88 0.56
C SER A 157 -4.45 12.69 1.20
N SER A 158 -4.11 12.33 2.43
CA SER A 158 -4.70 11.18 3.14
C SER A 158 -6.09 11.47 3.70
N LYS A 159 -6.32 12.66 4.28
CA LYS A 159 -7.63 13.07 4.82
C LYS A 159 -8.77 13.01 3.79
N LYS A 160 -8.46 13.17 2.49
CA LYS A 160 -9.47 13.11 1.41
C LYS A 160 -9.97 11.70 1.13
N ILE A 161 -9.18 10.69 1.48
CA ILE A 161 -9.45 9.28 1.17
C ILE A 161 -10.16 8.60 2.34
N ILE A 162 -9.76 8.90 3.58
CA ILE A 162 -10.29 8.27 4.80
C ILE A 162 -11.74 8.73 5.07
N LYS A 163 -12.70 7.82 4.86
CA LYS A 163 -14.15 8.07 4.96
C LYS A 163 -14.84 7.23 6.02
N PHE A 164 -14.37 6.01 6.33
CA PHE A 164 -14.94 5.20 7.39
C PHE A 164 -14.83 5.93 8.74
N ASP A 165 -15.92 5.98 9.50
CA ASP A 165 -15.97 6.74 10.75
C ASP A 165 -14.93 6.25 11.76
N PHE A 166 -14.76 4.93 11.89
CA PHE A 166 -13.72 4.35 12.73
C PHE A 166 -12.30 4.80 12.32
N ASN A 167 -11.99 4.78 11.03
CA ASN A 167 -10.68 5.22 10.52
C ASN A 167 -10.48 6.72 10.72
N ARG A 168 -11.54 7.53 10.65
CA ARG A 168 -11.50 8.97 10.95
C ARG A 168 -11.24 9.23 12.43
N GLU A 169 -11.89 8.49 13.32
CA GLU A 169 -11.65 8.57 14.76
C GLU A 169 -10.18 8.23 15.08
N LEU A 170 -9.67 7.11 14.54
CA LEU A 170 -8.28 6.71 14.71
C LEU A 170 -7.31 7.75 14.14
N LEU A 171 -7.58 8.28 12.94
CA LEU A 171 -6.82 9.37 12.35
C LEU A 171 -6.79 10.60 13.27
N ASN A 172 -7.91 10.96 13.89
CA ASN A 172 -7.96 12.10 14.82
C ASN A 172 -7.14 11.85 16.08
N GLU A 173 -7.15 10.63 16.64
CA GLU A 173 -6.29 10.30 17.78
C GLU A 173 -4.80 10.41 17.42
N VAL A 174 -4.38 9.86 16.28
CA VAL A 174 -2.99 9.97 15.79
C VAL A 174 -2.59 11.43 15.63
N LEU A 175 -3.49 12.28 15.14
CA LEU A 175 -3.19 13.70 14.93
C LEU A 175 -3.07 14.52 16.21
N LYS A 176 -3.70 14.12 17.32
CA LYS A 176 -3.54 14.82 18.61
C LYS A 176 -2.11 14.72 19.16
N GLU A 177 -1.41 13.63 18.85
CA GLU A 177 -0.02 13.45 19.29
C GLU A 177 0.98 14.28 18.47
N ILE A 178 0.49 14.88 17.39
CA ILE A 178 1.30 15.54 16.38
C ILE A 178 1.17 17.07 16.46
N GLU A 179 0.04 17.61 16.93
CA GLU A 179 -0.18 19.06 17.12
C GLU A 179 0.54 19.64 18.34
#